data_AF-A0A2A5AUI2-F1
#
_entry.id   AF-A0A2A5AUI2-F1
#
_cell.length_a   1.000
_cell.length_b   1.000
_cell.length_c   1.000
_cell.angle_alpha   90.00
_cell.angle_beta   90.00
_cell.angle_gamma   90.00
#
_symmetry.space_group_name_H-M   'P 1'
#
loop_
_entity.id
_entity.type
_entity.pdbx_description
1 polymer ?
#
loop_
_entity_poly.entity_id
_entity_poly.type
_entity_poly.pdbx_seq_one_letter_code
_entity_poly.pdbx_strand_id
1 'polypeptide(L)'
;MESLDFYKILSYGAIGLGCILAFLAYKLLRKEQNWKVPRESILKSINIYMGFSIVLTVVGFVTEFAIENRIVDLKTQINTEHARNLEIAETLSLLLESKELAVLATGGSDEVKRDIDTLKLSVLRLRNINE
;
A
#
# COMPACT_ATOMS: atom_id res chain seq x y z
N MET A 1 5.66 -8.82 -34.22
CA MET A 1 6.23 -9.21 -32.93
C MET A 1 5.61 -8.29 -31.91
N GLU A 2 4.77 -8.80 -31.02
CA GLU A 2 4.20 -8.03 -29.91
C GLU A 2 5.34 -7.30 -29.20
N SER A 3 5.21 -5.98 -29.07
CA SER A 3 6.10 -5.20 -28.23
C SER A 3 5.93 -5.72 -26.80
N LEU A 4 6.83 -6.59 -26.36
CA LEU A 4 6.99 -6.88 -24.93
C LEU A 4 7.03 -5.52 -24.24
N ASP A 5 5.99 -5.23 -23.47
CA ASP A 5 5.81 -3.93 -22.86
C ASP A 5 6.78 -3.84 -21.68
N PHE A 6 8.04 -3.56 -22.00
CA PHE A 6 9.14 -3.50 -21.04
C PHE A 6 8.82 -2.52 -19.91
N TYR A 7 8.00 -1.50 -20.19
CA TYR A 7 7.52 -0.56 -19.18
C TYR A 7 6.65 -1.26 -18.13
N LYS A 8 5.72 -2.13 -18.57
CA LYS A 8 4.89 -2.95 -17.68
C LYS A 8 5.68 -4.00 -16.91
N ILE A 9 6.77 -4.51 -17.47
CA ILE A 9 7.66 -5.42 -16.74
C ILE A 9 8.46 -4.63 -15.70
N LEU A 10 8.95 -3.44 -16.05
CA LEU A 10 9.72 -2.59 -15.16
C LEU A 10 8.88 -1.99 -14.02
N SER A 11 7.56 -1.89 -14.17
CA SER A 11 6.66 -1.48 -13.08
C SER A 11 6.63 -2.47 -11.91
N TYR A 12 7.05 -3.73 -12.11
CA TYR A 12 7.28 -4.70 -11.03
C TYR A 12 8.62 -4.48 -10.30
N GLY A 13 9.24 -3.29 -10.44
CA GLY A 13 10.42 -2.88 -9.69
C GLY A 13 11.64 -3.79 -9.90
N ALA A 14 12.29 -4.18 -8.80
CA ALA A 14 13.51 -4.98 -8.82
C ALA A 14 13.28 -6.40 -9.38
N ILE A 15 12.09 -6.97 -9.22
CA ILE A 15 11.71 -8.27 -9.79
C ILE A 15 11.66 -8.19 -11.31
N GLY A 16 10.99 -7.16 -11.83
CA GLY A 16 10.91 -6.87 -13.26
C GLY A 16 12.29 -6.68 -13.88
N LEU A 17 13.16 -5.91 -13.21
CA LEU A 17 14.55 -5.72 -13.63
C LEU A 17 15.29 -7.07 -13.67
N GLY A 18 15.22 -7.87 -12.61
CA GLY A 18 15.87 -9.18 -12.52
C GLY A 18 15.45 -10.14 -13.64
N CYS A 19 14.16 -10.19 -13.97
CA CYS A 19 13.63 -10.97 -15.10
C CYS A 19 14.18 -10.50 -16.45
N ILE A 20 14.26 -9.19 -16.70
CA ILE A 20 14.83 -8.65 -17.94
C ILE A 20 16.32 -9.01 -18.05
N LEU A 21 17.08 -8.86 -16.96
CA LEU A 21 18.49 -9.24 -16.91
C LEU A 21 18.68 -10.74 -17.20
N ALA A 22 17.86 -11.60 -16.60
CA ALA A 22 17.91 -13.04 -16.84
C ALA A 22 17.61 -13.39 -18.31
N PHE A 23 16.61 -12.74 -18.90
CA PHE A 23 16.28 -12.90 -20.32
C PHE A 23 17.43 -12.45 -21.23
N LEU A 24 18.08 -11.34 -20.90
CA LEU A 24 19.23 -10.83 -21.65
C LEU A 24 20.43 -11.78 -21.53
N ALA A 25 20.70 -12.30 -20.32
CA ALA A 25 21.74 -13.29 -20.05
C ALA A 25 21.52 -14.56 -20.89
N TYR A 26 20.28 -15.05 -20.94
CA TYR A 26 19.92 -16.18 -21.78
C TYR A 26 20.15 -15.91 -23.28
N LYS A 27 19.80 -14.72 -23.76
CA LYS A 27 20.03 -14.32 -25.15
C LYS A 27 21.53 -14.24 -25.49
N LEU A 28 22.35 -13.71 -24.58
CA LEU A 28 23.81 -13.67 -24.69
C LEU A 28 24.39 -15.10 -24.73
N LEU A 29 23.94 -15.97 -23.83
CA LEU A 29 24.37 -17.36 -23.77
C LEU A 29 24.06 -18.09 -25.09
N ARG A 30 22.82 -17.95 -25.58
CA ARG A 30 22.40 -18.55 -26.85
C ARG A 30 23.21 -18.02 -28.03
N LYS A 31 23.60 -16.74 -28.02
CA LYS A 31 24.44 -16.15 -29.07
C LYS A 31 25.85 -16.73 -29.06
N GLU A 32 26.45 -16.91 -27.88
CA GLU A 32 27.80 -17.48 -27.75
C GLU A 32 27.83 -18.98 -28.07
N GLN A 33 26.74 -19.71 -27.77
CA GLN A 33 26.60 -21.13 -28.12
C GLN A 33 26.55 -21.41 -29.64
N ASN A 34 26.21 -20.40 -30.46
CA ASN A 34 26.20 -20.54 -31.91
C ASN A 34 27.58 -20.36 -32.57
N TRP A 35 28.63 -20.10 -31.78
CA TRP A 35 29.99 -19.99 -32.29
C TRP A 35 30.67 -21.35 -32.40
N LYS A 36 31.47 -21.56 -33.48
CA LYS A 36 32.23 -22.81 -33.71
C LYS A 36 33.26 -23.11 -32.61
N VAL A 37 33.80 -22.07 -31.98
CA VAL A 37 34.68 -22.17 -30.81
C VAL A 37 34.15 -21.19 -29.77
N PRO A 38 33.55 -21.66 -28.67
CA PRO A 38 33.02 -20.79 -27.63
C PRO A 38 34.16 -20.07 -26.89
N ARG A 39 33.99 -18.77 -26.60
CA ARG A 39 34.98 -18.01 -25.84
C ARG A 39 34.68 -18.16 -24.35
N GLU A 40 35.55 -18.88 -23.64
CA GLU A 40 35.36 -19.16 -22.21
C GLU A 40 35.26 -17.91 -21.33
N SER A 41 35.96 -16.83 -21.69
CA SER A 41 35.90 -15.56 -20.95
C SER A 41 34.51 -14.92 -21.01
N ILE A 42 33.86 -14.95 -22.16
CA ILE A 42 32.50 -14.44 -22.36
C ILE A 42 31.50 -15.31 -21.58
N LEU A 43 31.66 -16.64 -21.63
CA LEU A 43 30.80 -17.57 -20.89
C LEU A 43 30.86 -17.36 -19.38
N LYS A 44 32.06 -17.12 -18.81
CA LYS A 44 32.21 -16.80 -17.38
C LYS A 44 31.47 -15.52 -17.01
N SER A 45 31.59 -14.46 -17.81
CA SER A 45 30.89 -13.20 -17.57
C SER A 45 29.37 -13.35 -17.65
N ILE A 46 28.87 -14.11 -18.64
CA ILE A 46 27.43 -14.41 -18.78
C ILE A 46 26.93 -15.16 -17.55
N ASN A 47 27.70 -16.13 -17.04
CA ASN A 47 27.30 -16.92 -15.87
C ASN A 47 27.23 -16.08 -14.59
N ILE A 48 28.21 -15.20 -14.36
CA ILE A 48 28.20 -14.26 -13.23
C ILE A 48 27.00 -13.31 -13.34
N TYR A 49 26.74 -12.78 -14.54
CA TYR A 49 25.63 -11.88 -14.80
C TYR A 49 24.26 -12.56 -14.59
N MET A 50 24.14 -13.83 -15.00
CA MET A 50 22.96 -14.66 -14.74
C MET A 50 22.76 -14.88 -13.24
N GLY A 51 23.82 -15.19 -12.49
CA GLY A 51 23.76 -15.29 -11.03
C GLY A 51 23.28 -13.99 -10.37
N PHE A 52 23.80 -12.84 -10.79
CA PHE A 52 23.36 -11.54 -10.31
C PHE A 52 21.88 -11.29 -10.57
N SER A 53 21.38 -11.65 -11.76
CA SER A 53 19.95 -11.50 -12.10
C SER A 53 19.04 -12.31 -11.18
N ILE A 54 19.44 -13.53 -10.82
CA ILE A 54 18.68 -14.40 -9.92
C ILE A 54 18.66 -13.80 -8.50
N VAL A 55 19.82 -13.37 -7.99
CA VAL A 55 19.91 -12.74 -6.67
C VAL A 55 19.03 -11.49 -6.62
N LEU A 56 19.06 -10.65 -7.65
CA LEU A 56 18.26 -9.45 -7.72
C LEU A 56 16.75 -9.76 -7.72
N THR A 57 16.32 -10.79 -8.46
CA THR A 57 14.94 -11.25 -8.45
C THR A 57 14.50 -11.72 -7.06
N VAL A 58 15.34 -12.50 -6.37
CA VAL A 58 15.04 -12.98 -5.01
C VAL A 58 14.96 -11.82 -4.02
N VAL A 59 15.90 -10.87 -4.07
CA VAL A 59 15.88 -9.68 -3.23
C VAL A 59 14.65 -8.83 -3.51
N GLY A 60 14.29 -8.64 -4.78
CA GLY A 60 13.07 -7.95 -5.18
C GLY A 60 11.83 -8.62 -4.58
N PHE A 61 11.74 -9.93 -4.69
CA PHE A 61 10.62 -10.71 -4.15
C PHE A 61 10.49 -10.58 -2.62
N VAL A 62 11.60 -10.74 -1.90
CA VAL A 62 11.61 -10.61 -0.43
C VAL A 62 11.20 -9.19 0.00
N THR A 63 11.68 -8.18 -0.72
CA THR A 63 11.39 -6.77 -0.40
C THR A 63 9.91 -6.46 -0.63
N GLU A 64 9.36 -6.87 -1.77
CA GLU A 64 7.96 -6.64 -2.12
C GLU A 64 7.03 -7.38 -1.16
N PHE A 65 7.34 -8.63 -0.82
CA PHE A 65 6.60 -9.42 0.17
C PHE A 65 6.64 -8.78 1.58
N ALA A 66 7.80 -8.27 2.01
CA ALA A 66 7.93 -7.62 3.30
C ALA A 66 7.15 -6.29 3.37
N ILE A 67 7.12 -5.53 2.27
CA ILE A 67 6.38 -4.26 2.18
C ILE A 67 4.87 -4.53 2.15
N GLU A 68 4.42 -5.51 1.37
CA GLU A 68 3.00 -5.82 1.23
C GLU A 68 2.37 -6.23 2.57
N ASN A 69 3.07 -7.07 3.35
CA ASN A 69 2.61 -7.43 4.69
C ASN A 69 2.42 -6.22 5.62
N ARG A 70 3.31 -5.21 5.53
CA ARG A 70 3.18 -3.96 6.31
C ARG A 70 2.01 -3.10 5.83
N ILE A 71 1.78 -3.04 4.52
CA ILE A 71 0.65 -2.30 3.95
C ILE A 71 -0.67 -2.92 4.39
N VAL A 72 -0.77 -4.26 4.39
CA VAL A 72 -1.96 -4.98 4.85
C VAL A 72 -2.21 -4.73 6.34
N ASP A 73 -1.18 -4.75 7.17
CA ASP A 73 -1.31 -4.46 8.60
C ASP A 73 -1.77 -3.01 8.85
N LEU A 74 -1.13 -2.03 8.19
CA LEU A 74 -1.53 -0.62 8.28
C LEU A 74 -2.97 -0.38 7.83
N LYS A 75 -3.40 -1.01 6.73
CA LYS A 75 -4.80 -0.92 6.27
C LYS A 75 -5.76 -1.49 7.31
N THR A 76 -5.40 -2.60 7.94
CA THR A 76 -6.21 -3.22 9.01
C THR A 76 -6.33 -2.29 10.21
N GLN A 77 -5.23 -1.68 10.65
CA GLN A 77 -5.23 -0.73 11.75
C GLN A 77 -6.08 0.51 11.45
N ILE A 78 -5.92 1.10 10.27
CA ILE A 78 -6.72 2.26 9.82
C ILE A 78 -8.21 1.93 9.80
N ASN A 79 -8.61 0.79 9.21
CA ASN A 79 -10.01 0.38 9.15
C ASN A 79 -10.60 0.12 10.54
N THR A 80 -9.80 -0.43 11.46
CA THR A 80 -10.22 -0.68 12.85
C THR A 80 -10.40 0.61 13.62
N GLU A 81 -9.47 1.56 13.48
CA GLU A 81 -9.58 2.89 14.08
C GLU A 81 -10.78 3.66 13.52
N HIS A 82 -11.00 3.56 12.22
CA HIS A 82 -12.14 4.16 11.54
C HIS A 82 -13.48 3.62 12.08
N ALA A 83 -13.61 2.30 12.24
CA ALA A 83 -14.80 1.69 12.85
C ALA A 83 -15.04 2.18 14.28
N ARG A 84 -13.97 2.30 15.08
CA ARG A 84 -14.06 2.83 16.46
C ARG A 84 -14.49 4.29 16.48
N ASN A 85 -13.96 5.11 15.58
CA ASN A 85 -14.31 6.54 15.50
C ASN A 85 -15.78 6.74 15.12
N LEU A 86 -16.34 5.85 14.29
CA LEU A 86 -17.77 5.86 13.97
C LEU A 86 -18.64 5.52 15.20
N GLU A 87 -18.26 4.49 15.97
CA GLU A 87 -18.94 4.12 17.21
C GLU A 87 -18.90 5.24 18.26
N ILE A 88 -17.75 5.92 18.39
CA ILE A 88 -17.61 7.09 19.27
C ILE A 88 -18.52 8.25 18.80
N ALA A 89 -18.58 8.51 17.50
CA ALA A 89 -19.46 9.56 16.96
C ALA A 89 -20.94 9.25 17.24
N GLU A 90 -21.35 7.99 17.11
CA GLU A 90 -22.71 7.53 17.42
C GLU A 90 -23.03 7.68 18.91
N THR A 91 -22.16 7.21 19.81
CA THR A 91 -22.36 7.35 21.27
C THR A 91 -22.41 8.81 21.70
N LEU A 92 -21.55 9.68 21.15
CA LEU A 92 -21.60 11.12 21.42
C LEU A 92 -22.89 11.77 20.92
N SER A 93 -23.42 11.33 19.78
CA SER A 93 -24.69 11.83 19.26
C SER A 93 -25.87 11.52 20.20
N LEU A 94 -25.92 10.30 20.74
CA LEU A 94 -26.93 9.90 21.72
C LEU A 94 -26.79 10.65 23.04
N LEU A 95 -25.56 10.85 23.52
CA LEU A 95 -25.32 11.64 24.73
C LEU A 95 -25.74 13.10 24.56
N LEU A 96 -25.44 13.71 23.41
CA LEU A 96 -25.87 15.08 23.11
C LEU A 96 -27.38 15.23 23.05
N GLU A 97 -28.09 14.28 22.44
CA GLU A 97 -29.55 14.25 22.39
C GLU A 97 -30.15 14.14 23.81
N SER A 98 -29.62 13.23 24.65
CA SER A 98 -30.06 13.11 26.04
C SER A 98 -29.82 14.38 26.86
N LYS A 99 -28.69 15.07 26.61
CA LYS A 99 -28.31 16.30 27.32
C LYS A 99 -29.18 17.49 26.89
N GLU A 100 -29.51 17.58 25.61
CA GLU A 100 -30.44 18.58 25.08
C GLU A 100 -31.84 18.44 25.69
N LEU A 101 -32.36 17.22 25.77
CA LEU A 101 -33.64 16.92 26.43
C LEU A 101 -33.64 17.36 27.90
N ALA A 102 -32.55 17.10 28.63
CA ALA A 102 -32.40 17.54 30.01
C ALA A 102 -32.37 19.08 30.14
N VAL A 103 -31.65 19.76 29.25
CA VAL A 103 -31.56 21.24 29.23
C VAL A 103 -32.91 21.88 28.92
N LEU A 104 -33.71 21.28 28.03
CA LEU A 104 -35.07 21.72 27.74
C LEU A 104 -36.00 21.53 28.94
N ALA A 105 -35.88 20.42 29.67
CA ALA A 105 -36.69 20.12 30.85
C ALA A 105 -36.38 21.04 32.05
N THR A 106 -35.14 21.50 32.20
CA THR A 106 -34.71 22.35 33.33
C THR A 106 -34.71 23.85 33.03
N GLY A 107 -35.20 24.29 31.85
CA GLY A 107 -35.17 25.70 31.45
C GLY A 107 -33.75 26.26 31.30
N GLY A 108 -32.81 25.44 30.80
CA GLY A 108 -31.39 25.76 30.76
C GLY A 108 -31.04 26.98 29.88
N SER A 109 -29.96 27.65 30.28
CA SER A 109 -29.43 28.88 29.66
C SER A 109 -29.14 28.72 28.15
N ASP A 110 -29.38 29.77 27.38
CA ASP A 110 -29.09 29.85 25.94
C ASP A 110 -27.60 29.64 25.61
N GLU A 111 -26.71 29.81 26.59
CA GLU A 111 -25.29 29.47 26.47
C GLU A 111 -25.07 27.97 26.34
N VAL A 112 -25.75 27.15 27.15
CA VAL A 112 -25.62 25.68 27.12
C VAL A 112 -26.20 25.09 25.83
N LYS A 113 -27.26 25.71 25.29
CA LYS A 113 -27.84 25.31 23.99
C LYS A 113 -26.85 25.54 22.84
N ARG A 114 -26.18 26.70 22.81
CA ARG A 114 -25.15 27.02 21.79
C ARG A 114 -23.96 26.06 21.85
N ASP A 115 -23.54 25.64 23.04
CA ASP A 115 -22.46 24.66 23.19
C ASP A 115 -22.86 23.29 22.65
N ILE A 116 -24.09 22.85 22.91
CA ILE A 116 -24.63 21.59 22.39
C ILE A 116 -24.67 21.61 20.86
N ASP A 117 -25.12 22.71 20.25
CA ASP A 117 -25.17 22.85 18.78
C ASP A 117 -23.77 22.83 18.15
N THR A 118 -22.80 23.49 18.81
CA THR A 118 -21.40 23.49 18.37
C THR A 118 -20.78 22.08 18.44
N LEU A 119 -21.12 21.32 19.49
CA LEU A 119 -20.69 19.93 19.65
C LEU A 119 -21.35 19.00 18.62
N LYS A 120 -22.66 19.15 18.35
CA LYS A 120 -23.36 18.40 17.29
C LYS A 120 -22.72 18.63 15.93
N LEU A 121 -22.39 19.88 15.60
CA LEU A 121 -21.70 20.22 14.35
C LEU A 121 -20.32 19.54 14.27
N SER A 122 -19.60 19.47 15.39
CA SER A 122 -18.30 18.81 15.47
C SER A 122 -18.42 17.29 15.28
N VAL A 123 -19.42 16.66 15.89
CA VAL A 123 -19.73 15.22 15.71
C VAL A 123 -20.14 14.91 14.27
N LEU A 124 -20.96 15.76 13.64
CA LEU A 124 -21.34 15.61 12.24
C LEU A 124 -20.14 15.72 11.29
N ARG A 125 -19.19 16.61 11.59
CA ARG A 125 -17.93 16.70 10.83
C ARG A 125 -17.08 15.45 10.98
N LEU A 126 -16.96 14.91 12.19
CA LEU A 126 -16.23 13.66 12.43
C LEU A 126 -16.87 12.49 11.68
N ARG A 127 -18.20 12.41 11.61
CA ARG A 127 -18.90 11.38 10.84
C ARG A 127 -18.67 11.51 9.34
N ASN A 128 -18.73 12.73 8.79
CA ASN A 128 -18.57 12.98 7.35
C ASN A 128 -17.12 12.86 6.85
N ILE A 129 -16.12 13.06 7.72
CA ILE A 129 -14.72 12.75 7.40
C ILE A 129 -14.48 11.22 7.37
N ASN A 130 -15.40 10.46 7.98
CA ASN A 130 -15.35 9.01 8.09
C ASN A 130 -16.35 8.29 7.14
N GLU A 131 -16.92 8.96 6.13
CA GLU A 131 -17.70 8.32 5.03
C GLU A 131 -16.89 8.35 3.72
#